data_AF-A0A7Z8Y9H8-F1
#
_entry.id   AF-A0A7Z8Y9H8-F1
#
_cell.length_a   1.000
_cell.length_b   1.000
_cell.length_c   1.000
_cell.angle_alpha   90.00
_cell.angle_beta   90.00
_cell.angle_gamma   90.00
#
_symmetry.space_group_name_H-M   'P 1'
#
loop_
_entity.id
_entity.type
_entity.pdbx_description
1 polymer ?
#
loop_
_entity_poly.entity_id
_entity_poly.type
_entity_poly.pdbx_seq_one_letter_code
_entity_poly.pdbx_strand_id
1 'polypeptide(L)'
;MGVSTELAATILAYAAAVDNRQVSREAILAWASALPDWLTADLARAAIDEHRRTSTEYLQPAHIVSLARTYRDERRRAREREEFRAGRRLIEQAPGRRGCPPEIKARMEDLFASLQTETK
;
A
#
# COMPACT_ATOMS: atom_id res chain seq x y z
N MET A 1 21.53 12.10 -9.62
CA MET A 1 20.97 11.34 -8.49
C MET A 1 21.77 10.06 -8.39
N GLY A 2 22.43 9.85 -7.25
CA GLY A 2 23.40 8.77 -7.08
C GLY A 2 22.68 7.44 -6.96
N VAL A 3 22.77 6.65 -8.01
CA VAL A 3 22.27 5.28 -8.05
C VAL A 3 22.92 4.49 -6.90
N SER A 4 22.12 3.92 -5.98
CA SER A 4 22.65 3.25 -4.78
C SER A 4 23.27 1.89 -5.15
N THR A 5 24.56 1.92 -5.51
CA THR A 5 25.37 0.74 -5.76
C THR A 5 25.48 -0.17 -4.54
N GLU A 6 25.39 0.40 -3.34
CA GLU A 6 25.38 -0.33 -2.06
C GLU A 6 24.14 -1.23 -1.94
N LEU A 7 22.96 -0.71 -2.29
CA LEU A 7 21.73 -1.50 -2.32
C LEU A 7 21.83 -2.63 -3.35
N ALA A 8 22.33 -2.34 -4.55
CA ALA A 8 22.52 -3.34 -5.60
C ALA A 8 23.48 -4.45 -5.17
N ALA A 9 24.61 -4.09 -4.55
CA ALA A 9 25.56 -5.06 -3.99
C ALA A 9 24.93 -5.93 -2.91
N THR A 10 24.15 -5.33 -2.01
CA THR A 10 23.43 -6.05 -0.94
C THR A 10 22.45 -7.07 -1.52
N ILE A 11 21.67 -6.66 -2.52
CA ILE A 11 20.69 -7.52 -3.19
C ILE A 11 21.40 -8.69 -3.89
N LEU A 12 22.43 -8.40 -4.66
CA LEU A 12 23.17 -9.42 -5.40
C LEU A 12 23.88 -10.41 -4.48
N ALA A 13 24.48 -9.95 -3.38
CA ALA A 13 25.09 -10.81 -2.38
C ALA A 13 24.07 -11.74 -1.71
N TYR A 14 22.89 -11.22 -1.37
CA TYR A 14 21.80 -12.02 -0.79
C TYR A 14 21.24 -13.05 -1.80
N ALA A 15 21.13 -12.66 -3.07
CA ALA A 15 20.71 -13.56 -4.14
C ALA A 15 21.72 -14.72 -4.33
N ALA A 16 23.02 -14.38 -4.39
CA ALA A 16 24.14 -15.30 -4.58
C ALA A 16 24.28 -16.36 -3.51
N ALA A 17 23.85 -16.08 -2.27
CA ALA A 17 23.89 -17.06 -1.19
C ALA A 17 23.05 -18.33 -1.47
N VAL A 18 22.12 -18.27 -2.44
CA VAL A 18 21.24 -19.40 -2.77
C VAL A 18 21.41 -19.87 -4.21
N ASP A 19 21.48 -18.95 -5.17
CA ASP A 19 21.56 -19.30 -6.60
C ASP A 19 22.98 -19.32 -7.17
N ASN A 20 23.99 -19.14 -6.30
CA ASN A 20 25.41 -19.19 -6.62
C ASN A 20 25.82 -18.26 -7.77
N ARG A 21 25.10 -17.15 -7.99
CA ARG A 21 25.50 -16.15 -9.00
C ARG A 21 26.83 -15.51 -8.62
N GLN A 22 27.65 -15.19 -9.62
CA GLN A 22 28.84 -14.37 -9.42
C GLN A 22 28.49 -12.89 -9.37
N VAL A 23 28.91 -12.23 -8.29
CA VAL A 23 28.70 -10.79 -8.10
C VAL A 23 29.93 -10.04 -8.58
N SER A 24 29.84 -9.39 -9.74
CA SER A 24 30.89 -8.52 -10.28
C SER A 24 30.54 -7.04 -10.10
N ARG A 25 31.55 -6.17 -10.26
CA ARG A 25 31.35 -4.71 -10.20
C ARG A 25 30.39 -4.24 -11.30
N GLU A 26 30.50 -4.80 -12.49
CA GLU A 26 29.66 -4.50 -13.65
C GLU A 26 28.21 -4.89 -13.38
N ALA A 27 27.98 -6.06 -12.78
CA ALA A 27 26.66 -6.51 -12.37
C ALA A 27 26.03 -5.56 -11.34
N ILE A 28 26.81 -5.11 -10.35
CA ILE A 28 26.36 -4.13 -9.35
C ILE A 28 25.94 -2.83 -10.03
N LEU A 29 26.76 -2.28 -10.93
CA LEU A 29 26.46 -1.02 -11.64
C LEU A 29 25.21 -1.15 -12.52
N ALA A 30 25.08 -2.25 -13.25
CA ALA A 30 23.92 -2.52 -14.11
C ALA A 30 22.65 -2.73 -13.29
N TRP A 31 22.73 -3.39 -12.14
CA TRP A 31 21.60 -3.53 -11.22
C TRP A 31 21.22 -2.18 -10.64
N ALA A 32 22.18 -1.44 -10.13
CA ALA A 32 21.95 -0.15 -9.51
C ALA A 32 21.13 0.74 -10.47
N SER A 33 21.51 0.84 -11.75
CA SER A 33 20.82 1.72 -12.71
C SER A 33 19.36 1.35 -12.98
N ALA A 34 18.98 0.10 -12.72
CA ALA A 34 17.62 -0.40 -12.88
C ALA A 34 16.78 -0.28 -11.60
N LEU A 35 17.39 -0.01 -10.44
CA LEU A 35 16.69 0.08 -9.16
C LEU A 35 16.20 1.51 -8.90
N PRO A 36 14.96 1.68 -8.43
CA PRO A 36 14.44 3.01 -8.12
C PRO A 36 14.89 3.47 -6.72
N ASP A 37 15.05 4.79 -6.56
CA ASP A 37 15.55 5.41 -5.32
C ASP A 37 14.69 5.14 -4.07
N TRP A 38 13.41 4.78 -4.24
CA TRP A 38 12.52 4.48 -3.13
C TRP A 38 12.68 3.06 -2.58
N LEU A 39 13.40 2.18 -3.28
CA LEU A 39 13.56 0.79 -2.87
C LEU A 39 14.50 0.72 -1.67
N THR A 40 14.07 0.01 -0.62
CA THR A 40 14.89 -0.24 0.56
C THR A 40 15.42 -1.67 0.56
N ALA A 41 16.49 -1.92 1.33
CA ALA A 41 17.05 -3.26 1.48
C ALA A 41 16.01 -4.26 2.02
N ASP A 42 15.16 -3.86 2.96
CA ASP A 42 14.13 -4.74 3.54
C ASP A 42 13.06 -5.14 2.52
N LEU A 43 12.59 -4.18 1.72
CA LEU A 43 11.63 -4.46 0.65
C LEU A 43 12.25 -5.37 -0.41
N ALA A 44 13.52 -5.15 -0.74
CA ALA A 44 14.23 -5.98 -1.70
C ALA A 44 14.41 -7.41 -1.18
N ARG A 45 14.79 -7.62 0.09
CA ARG A 45 14.90 -8.96 0.69
C ARG A 45 13.58 -9.71 0.67
N ALA A 46 12.50 -9.05 1.11
CA ALA A 46 11.16 -9.65 1.09
C ALA A 46 10.75 -10.07 -0.32
N ALA A 47 11.03 -9.21 -1.32
CA ALA A 47 10.75 -9.52 -2.72
C ALA A 47 11.59 -10.69 -3.26
N ILE A 48 12.86 -10.80 -2.88
CA ILE A 48 13.72 -11.93 -3.27
C ILE A 48 13.18 -13.23 -2.69
N ASP A 49 12.82 -13.24 -1.40
CA ASP A 49 12.27 -14.42 -0.74
C ASP A 49 10.96 -14.88 -1.38
N GLU A 50 10.09 -13.93 -1.73
CA GLU A 50 8.83 -14.24 -2.39
C GLU A 50 9.02 -14.75 -3.81
N HIS A 51 9.90 -14.12 -4.57
CA HIS A 51 10.26 -14.59 -5.90
C HIS A 51 10.77 -16.03 -5.83
N ARG A 52 11.61 -16.37 -4.85
CA ARG A 52 12.10 -17.75 -4.65
C ARG A 52 10.98 -18.74 -4.31
N ARG A 53 9.93 -18.32 -3.60
CA ARG A 53 8.79 -19.19 -3.25
C ARG A 53 7.85 -19.43 -4.44
N THR A 54 7.71 -18.44 -5.31
CA THR A 54 6.61 -18.37 -6.28
C THR A 54 7.05 -18.43 -7.74
N SER A 55 8.34 -18.30 -8.02
CA SER A 55 8.91 -18.24 -9.36
C SER A 55 10.13 -19.13 -9.50
N THR A 56 10.23 -19.79 -10.66
CA THR A 56 11.41 -20.56 -11.09
C THR A 56 12.29 -19.77 -12.05
N GLU A 57 11.88 -18.55 -12.43
CA GLU A 57 12.61 -17.71 -13.37
C GLU A 57 13.95 -17.22 -12.79
N TYR A 58 14.86 -16.81 -13.66
CA TYR A 58 16.07 -16.15 -13.19
C TYR A 58 15.71 -14.79 -12.56
N LEU A 59 16.18 -14.53 -11.34
CA LEU A 59 15.87 -13.30 -10.62
C LEU A 59 16.51 -12.08 -11.31
N GLN A 60 15.65 -11.16 -11.75
CA GLN A 60 15.98 -9.89 -12.39
C GLN A 60 15.54 -8.68 -11.53
N PRO A 61 16.11 -7.48 -11.73
CA PRO A 61 15.71 -6.26 -11.00
C PRO A 61 14.20 -5.96 -11.08
N ALA A 62 13.60 -6.17 -12.26
CA ALA A 62 12.19 -5.91 -12.50
C ALA A 62 11.27 -6.73 -11.57
N HIS A 63 11.64 -7.98 -11.26
CA HIS A 63 10.88 -8.82 -10.34
C HIS A 63 10.87 -8.23 -8.93
N ILE A 64 12.02 -7.75 -8.46
CA ILE A 64 12.15 -7.13 -7.14
C ILE A 64 11.34 -5.84 -7.08
N VAL A 65 11.46 -4.99 -8.09
CA VAL A 65 10.73 -3.71 -8.14
C VAL A 65 9.21 -3.94 -8.16
N SER A 66 8.74 -4.92 -8.94
CA SER A 66 7.33 -5.29 -9.01
C SER A 66 6.80 -5.77 -7.65
N LEU A 67 7.44 -6.77 -7.05
CA LEU A 67 7.04 -7.33 -5.75
C LEU A 67 7.14 -6.30 -4.62
N ALA A 68 8.21 -5.50 -4.58
CA ALA A 68 8.37 -4.43 -3.59
C ALA A 68 7.28 -3.36 -3.72
N ARG A 69 6.84 -3.03 -4.95
CA ARG A 69 5.72 -2.11 -5.19
C ARG A 69 4.42 -2.70 -4.65
N THR A 70 4.17 -3.99 -4.88
CA THR A 70 3.01 -4.70 -4.32
C THR A 70 2.98 -4.60 -2.80
N TYR A 71 4.09 -4.89 -2.11
CA TYR A 71 4.16 -4.75 -0.65
C TYR A 71 3.95 -3.33 -0.15
N ARG A 72 4.51 -2.34 -0.85
CA ARG A 72 4.33 -0.93 -0.50
C ARG A 72 2.86 -0.53 -0.62
N ASP A 73 2.19 -0.95 -1.69
CA ASP A 73 0.77 -0.69 -1.93
C ASP A 73 -0.12 -1.41 -0.92
N GLU A 74 0.18 -2.68 -0.61
CA GLU A 74 -0.55 -3.44 0.40
C GLU A 74 -0.43 -2.83 1.78
N ARG A 75 0.79 -2.41 2.18
CA ARG A 75 1.02 -1.70 3.45
C ARG A 75 0.26 -0.38 3.49
N ARG A 76 0.24 0.38 2.39
CA ARG A 76 -0.54 1.63 2.29
C ARG A 76 -2.04 1.35 2.47
N ARG A 77 -2.59 0.41 1.69
CA ARG A 77 -4.01 0.02 1.78
C ARG A 77 -4.37 -0.54 3.15
N ALA A 78 -3.47 -1.26 3.80
CA ALA A 78 -3.68 -1.78 5.16
C ALA A 78 -3.83 -0.64 6.18
N ARG A 79 -2.97 0.39 6.10
CA ARG A 79 -3.07 1.60 6.94
C ARG A 79 -4.36 2.35 6.67
N GLU A 80 -4.70 2.59 5.41
CA GLU A 80 -5.97 3.26 5.03
C GLU A 80 -7.20 2.51 5.59
N ARG A 81 -7.19 1.17 5.50
CA ARG A 81 -8.26 0.35 6.10
C ARG A 81 -8.31 0.45 7.61
N GLU A 82 -7.17 0.52 8.28
CA GLU A 82 -7.08 0.67 9.73
C GLU A 82 -7.59 2.04 10.19
N GLU A 83 -7.17 3.10 9.51
CA GLU A 83 -7.63 4.48 9.74
C GLU A 83 -9.15 4.60 9.53
N PHE A 84 -9.67 4.04 8.43
CA PHE A 84 -11.11 3.99 8.18
C PHE A 84 -11.87 3.25 9.29
N ARG A 85 -11.36 2.10 9.73
CA ARG A 85 -11.93 1.33 10.86
C ARG A 85 -11.87 2.13 12.17
N ALA A 86 -10.77 2.84 12.42
CA ALA A 86 -10.62 3.69 13.60
C ALA A 86 -11.64 4.84 13.57
N GLY A 87 -11.78 5.54 12.45
CA GLY A 87 -12.76 6.60 12.26
C GLY A 87 -14.20 6.10 12.46
N ARG A 88 -14.53 4.93 11.92
CA ARG A 88 -15.83 4.27 12.16
C ARG A 88 -16.10 4.01 13.64
N ARG A 89 -15.13 3.46 14.37
CA ARG A 89 -15.26 3.22 15.81
C ARG A 89 -15.50 4.51 16.58
N LEU A 90 -14.81 5.60 16.22
CA LEU A 90 -15.03 6.91 16.85
C LEU A 90 -16.47 7.42 16.65
N ILE A 91 -17.03 7.26 15.44
CA ILE A 91 -18.43 7.61 15.16
C ILE A 91 -19.39 6.73 15.96
N GLU A 92 -19.15 5.43 16.00
CA GLU A 92 -20.00 4.46 16.73
C GLU A 92 -19.97 4.69 18.26
N GLN A 93 -18.84 5.14 18.81
CA GLN A 93 -18.65 5.42 20.24
C GLN A 93 -19.06 6.84 20.65
N ALA A 94 -19.36 7.73 19.71
CA ALA A 94 -19.76 9.09 20.02
C ALA A 94 -21.13 9.12 20.74
N PRO A 95 -21.22 9.68 21.96
CA PRO A 95 -22.50 9.86 22.62
C PRO A 95 -23.32 10.89 21.83
N GLY A 96 -24.49 10.48 21.32
CA GLY A 96 -25.53 11.41 20.86
C GLY A 96 -25.51 11.83 19.38
N ARG A 97 -25.50 10.89 18.44
CA ARG A 97 -26.20 11.08 17.14
C ARG A 97 -27.14 9.93 16.85
N ARG A 98 -28.14 9.74 17.71
CA ARG A 98 -29.32 8.93 17.39
C ARG A 98 -30.53 9.86 17.30
N GLY A 99 -31.04 10.01 16.09
CA GLY A 99 -32.26 10.76 15.78
C GLY A 99 -31.99 12.13 15.17
N CYS A 100 -32.69 12.42 14.07
CA CYS A 100 -33.08 13.80 13.79
C CYS A 100 -33.78 14.32 15.06
N PRO A 101 -33.37 15.48 15.64
CA PRO A 101 -34.09 16.07 16.76
C PRO A 101 -35.59 16.07 16.45
N PRO A 102 -36.47 15.65 17.37
CA PRO A 102 -37.89 15.43 17.08
C PRO A 102 -38.56 16.69 16.51
N GLU A 103 -38.09 17.88 16.91
CA GLU A 103 -38.48 19.18 16.36
C GLU A 103 -38.08 19.39 14.89
N ILE A 104 -36.91 18.91 14.47
CA ILE A 104 -36.49 18.97 13.05
C ILE A 104 -37.27 17.94 12.24
N LYS A 105 -37.52 16.75 12.80
CA LYS A 105 -38.34 15.72 12.15
C LYS A 105 -39.78 16.21 11.92
N ALA A 106 -40.42 16.76 12.95
CA ALA A 106 -41.76 17.32 12.87
C ALA A 106 -41.85 18.46 11.85
N ARG A 107 -40.87 19.38 11.85
CA ARG A 107 -40.81 20.48 10.89
C ARG A 107 -40.65 20.01 9.43
N MET A 108 -39.93 18.92 9.19
CA MET A 108 -39.85 18.32 7.85
C MET A 108 -41.16 17.65 7.44
N GLU A 109 -41.81 16.93 8.35
CA GLU A 109 -43.11 16.31 8.10
C GLU A 109 -44.19 17.36 7.78
N ASP A 110 -44.22 18.47 8.51
CA ASP A 110 -45.12 19.60 8.24
C ASP A 110 -44.84 20.26 6.89
N LEU A 111 -43.56 20.45 6.53
CA LEU A 111 -43.15 21.03 5.24
C LEU A 111 -43.54 20.12 4.06
N PHE A 112 -43.41 18.80 4.23
CA PHE A 112 -43.83 17.85 3.19
C PHE A 112 -45.36 17.84 3.02
N ALA A 113 -46.11 17.92 4.12
CA ALA A 113 -47.56 17.98 4.08
C ALA A 113 -48.08 19.25 3.39
N SER A 114 -47.48 20.42 3.65
CA SER A 114 -47.88 21.67 3.01
C SER A 114 -47.63 21.70 1.50
N LEU A 115 -46.51 21.13 1.03
CA LEU A 115 -46.19 21.00 -0.39
C LEU A 115 -47.17 20.07 -1.15
N GLN A 116 -47.73 19.06 -0.49
CA GLN A 116 -48.74 18.17 -1.08
C GLN A 116 -50.13 18.79 -1.15
N THR A 117 -50.43 19.78 -0.30
CA THR A 117 -51.71 20.50 -0.33
C THR A 117 -51.77 21.62 -1.36
N GLU A 118 -50.63 22.19 -1.75
CA GLU A 118 -50.55 23.25 -2.78
C GLU A 118 -50.59 22.73 -4.22
N THR A 119 -50.58 21.40 -4.41
CA THR A 119 -50.58 20.73 -5.73
C THR A 119 -51.96 20.20 -6.17
N LYS A 120 -53.05 20.65 -5.53
CA LYS A 120 -54.45 20.40 -5.91
C LYS A 120 -55.18 21.69 -6.18
#